data_AF-X0WE09-F1
#
_entry.id   AF-X0WE09-F1
#
_cell.length_a   1.000
_cell.length_b   1.000
_cell.length_c   1.000
_cell.angle_alpha   90.00
_cell.angle_beta   90.00
_cell.angle_gamma   90.00
#
_symmetry.space_group_name_H-M   'P 1'
#
loop_
_entity.id
_entity.type
_entity.pdbx_description
1 polymer ?
#
loop_
_entity_poly.entity_id
_entity_poly.type
_entity_poly.pdbx_seq_one_letter_code
_entity_poly.pdbx_strand_id
1 'polypeptide(L)' 'MPKLFIDNREVEVDKGATILDAAGKLGIEIPTMCFLKD' A
#
# COMPACT_ATOMS: atom_id res chain seq x y z
N MET A 1 -0.47 14.63 1.29
CA MET A 1 -0.64 13.18 1.07
C MET A 1 0.45 12.74 0.10
N PRO A 2 1.31 11.78 0.45
CA PRO A 2 2.31 11.28 -0.49
C PRO A 2 1.67 10.60 -1.72
N LYS A 3 2.21 10.91 -2.90
CA LYS A 3 1.89 10.25 -4.17
C LYS A 3 2.97 9.24 -4.50
N LEU A 4 2.56 8.01 -4.81
CA LEU A 4 3.43 6.87 -5.08
C LEU A 4 3.04 6.21 -6.39
N PHE A 5 3.99 5.50 -7.01
CA PHE A 5 3.73 4.62 -8.14
C PHE A 5 3.98 3.17 -7.74
N ILE A 6 3.02 2.29 -8.01
CA ILE A 6 3.13 0.83 -7.85
C ILE A 6 2.63 0.21 -9.15
N ASP A 7 3.44 -0.63 -9.80
CA ASP A 7 3.11 -1.26 -11.09
C ASP A 7 2.59 -0.25 -12.14
N ASN A 8 3.28 0.89 -12.26
CA ASN A 8 2.93 2.02 -13.14
C ASN A 8 1.55 2.66 -12.87
N ARG A 9 0.93 2.38 -11.72
CA ARG A 9 -0.33 2.98 -11.28
C ARG A 9 -0.05 3.99 -10.16
N GLU A 10 -0.64 5.17 -10.26
CA GLU A 10 -0.53 6.21 -9.22
C GLU A 10 -1.48 5.88 -8.05
N VAL A 11 -0.99 6.07 -6.82
CA VAL A 11 -1.79 5.96 -5.59
C VAL A 11 -1.40 7.05 -4.60
N GLU A 12 -2.41 7.63 -3.96
CA GLU A 12 -2.25 8.65 -2.93
C GLU A 12 -2.66 8.08 -1.56
N VAL A 13 -1.79 8.27 -0.57
CA VAL A 13 -1.98 7.76 0.79
C VAL A 13 -1.77 8.85 1.83
N ASP A 14 -2.25 8.61 3.05
CA ASP A 14 -2.04 9.52 4.16
C ASP A 14 -0.60 9.45 4.66
N LYS A 15 -0.15 10.52 5.32
CA LYS A 15 1.16 10.52 5.96
C LYS A 15 1.14 9.50 7.11
N GLY A 16 2.07 8.54 7.08
CA GLY A 16 2.14 7.45 8.05
C GLY A 16 1.52 6.13 7.57
N ALA A 17 0.86 6.11 6.41
CA ALA A 17 0.45 4.88 5.76
C ALA A 17 1.66 4.02 5.35
N THR A 18 1.45 2.70 5.29
CA THR A 18 2.47 1.74 4.86
C THR A 18 2.39 1.45 3.36
N ILE A 19 3.41 0.78 2.83
CA ILE A 19 3.38 0.26 1.46
C ILE A 19 2.30 -0.83 1.30
N LEU A 20 2.01 -1.60 2.37
CA LEU A 20 0.93 -2.59 2.37
C LEU A 20 -0.44 -1.92 2.18
N ASP A 21 -0.66 -0.77 2.82
CA ASP A 21 -1.89 0.01 2.66
C ASP A 21 -2.02 0.58 1.24
N ALA A 22 -0.92 1.11 0.69
CA ALA A 22 -0.88 1.65 -0.67
C ALA A 22 -1.18 0.57 -1.73
N ALA A 23 -0.56 -0.61 -1.61
CA ALA A 23 -0.79 -1.74 -2.49
C ALA A 23 -2.24 -2.26 -2.37
N GLY A 24 -2.76 -2.36 -1.15
CA GLY A 24 -4.14 -2.76 -0.88
C GLY A 24 -5.19 -1.85 -1.53
N LYS A 25 -4.97 -0.52 -1.54
CA LYS A 25 -5.84 0.43 -2.26
C LYS A 25 -5.92 0.17 -3.77
N LEU A 26 -4.89 -0.43 -4.35
CA LEU A 26 -4.84 -0.78 -5.78
C LEU A 26 -5.33 -2.21 -6.07
N GLY A 27 -5.72 -2.95 -5.03
CA GLY A 27 -6.12 -4.37 -5.12
C GLY A 27 -4.94 -5.33 -5.27
N ILE A 28 -3.72 -4.90 -4.91
CA ILE A 28 -2.51 -5.71 -4.96
C ILE A 28 -2.28 -6.31 -3.57
N GLU A 29 -2.38 -7.63 -3.46
CA GLU A 29 -2.09 -8.35 -2.22
C GLU A 29 -0.59 -8.65 -2.12
N ILE A 30 0.04 -8.14 -1.06
CA ILE A 30 1.41 -8.50 -0.69
C ILE A 30 1.32 -9.51 0.45
N PRO A 31 1.72 -10.78 0.24
CA PRO A 31 1.67 -11.80 1.29
C PRO A 31 2.56 -11.42 2.47
N THR A 32 2.05 -11.59 3.68
CA THR A 32 2.80 -11.34 4.92
C THR A 32 2.85 -12.59 5.79
N MET A 33 4.01 -12.83 6.41
CA MET A 33 4.20 -13.91 7.39
C MET A 33 4.24 -13.38 8.83
N CYS A 34 4.96 -12.27 9.05
CA CYS A 34 5.19 -11.72 10.40
C CYS A 34 4.29 -10.51 10.74
N PHE A 35 3.61 -9.94 9.74
CA PHE A 35 2.67 -8.86 9.93
C PHE A 35 1.26 -9.43 9.85
N LEU A 36 0.57 -9.47 10.99
CA LEU A 36 -0.84 -9.81 11.08
C LEU A 36 -1.64 -8.52 10.88
N LYS A 37 -2.55 -8.52 9.90
CA LYS A 37 -3.46 -7.40 9.67
C LYS A 37 -4.57 -7.46 10.72
N ASP A 38 -4.88 -6.32 11.33
CA ASP A 38 -6.03 -6.16 12.25
C ASP A 38 -7.37 -6.36 11.52
#